data_AF-A0A2G2FAX3-F1
#
_entry.id   AF-A0A2G2FAX3-F1
#
_cell.length_a   1.000
_cell.length_b   1.000
_cell.length_c   1.000
_cell.angle_alpha   90.00
_cell.angle_beta   90.00
_cell.angle_gamma   90.00
#
_symmetry.space_group_name_H-M   'P 1'
#
loop_
_entity.id
_entity.type
_entity.pdbx_description
1 polymer ?
#
loop_
_entity_poly.entity_id
_entity_poly.type
_entity_poly.pdbx_seq_one_letter_code
_entity_poly.pdbx_strand_id
1 'polypeptide(L)'
;MRSTIFYIVFLVLLIFSNCSYELEFVEEPDDLIPKDTFELVLEDMMLLEAYVKTQKSNVHEYYKSMPKSAELIFEEYSIDSSRYINSMDYYSQKQEILLEMYSNIQDRVVIDAVEVEEQE
;
A
#
# COMPACT_ATOMS: atom_id res chain seq x y z
N MET A 1 23.56 -4.42 -48.99
CA MET A 1 22.79 -5.66 -48.75
C MET A 1 23.23 -6.45 -47.52
N ARG A 2 24.53 -6.65 -47.22
CA ARG A 2 24.96 -7.40 -46.02
C ARG A 2 24.64 -6.68 -44.69
N SER A 3 24.85 -5.36 -44.58
CA SER A 3 24.51 -4.62 -43.35
C SER A 3 23.01 -4.47 -43.10
N THR A 4 22.19 -4.33 -44.15
CA THR A 4 20.73 -4.20 -44.00
C THR A 4 20.09 -5.47 -43.43
N ILE A 5 20.64 -6.64 -43.79
CA ILE A 5 20.24 -7.93 -43.20
C ILE A 5 20.57 -7.98 -41.71
N PHE A 6 21.73 -7.46 -41.30
CA PHE A 6 22.12 -7.42 -39.89
C PHE A 6 21.19 -6.56 -39.04
N TYR A 7 20.76 -5.39 -39.55
CA TYR A 7 19.78 -4.54 -38.87
C TYR A 7 18.40 -5.18 -38.77
N ILE A 8 17.94 -5.91 -39.79
CA ILE A 8 16.67 -6.63 -39.76
C ILE A 8 16.73 -7.76 -38.72
N VAL A 9 17.84 -8.50 -38.65
CA VAL A 9 18.03 -9.57 -37.65
C VAL A 9 18.04 -9.01 -36.22
N PHE A 10 18.69 -7.87 -36.00
CA PHE A 10 18.69 -7.19 -34.70
C PHE A 10 17.29 -6.71 -34.29
N LEU A 11 16.53 -6.13 -35.21
CA LEU A 11 15.15 -5.70 -34.99
C LEU A 11 14.25 -6.90 -34.63
N VAL A 12 14.41 -8.03 -35.31
CA VAL A 12 13.66 -9.26 -35.06
C VAL A 12 14.01 -9.84 -33.68
N LEU A 13 15.28 -9.83 -33.27
CA LEU A 13 15.70 -10.24 -31.93
C LEU A 13 15.08 -9.40 -30.81
N LEU A 14 14.92 -8.09 -31.01
CA LEU A 14 14.25 -7.20 -30.05
C LEU A 14 12.74 -7.46 -29.96
N ILE A 15 12.09 -7.92 -31.03
CA ILE A 15 10.66 -8.26 -30.99
C ILE A 15 10.44 -9.60 -30.27
N PHE A 16 11.42 -10.51 -30.33
CA PHE A 16 11.37 -11.80 -29.63
C PHE A 16 11.89 -11.75 -28.19
N SER A 17 12.39 -10.59 -27.70
CA SER A 17 12.62 -10.39 -26.27
C SER A 17 11.29 -10.15 -25.57
N ASN A 18 10.47 -11.20 -25.47
CA ASN A 18 9.28 -11.19 -24.65
C ASN A 18 9.73 -11.20 -23.20
N CYS A 19 9.60 -10.06 -22.51
CA CYS A 19 9.76 -10.00 -21.08
C CYS A 19 8.49 -10.61 -20.48
N SER A 20 8.50 -11.93 -20.25
CA SER A 20 7.44 -12.58 -19.50
C SER A 20 7.54 -12.10 -18.05
N TYR A 21 6.81 -11.03 -17.74
CA TYR A 21 6.47 -10.73 -16.35
C TYR A 21 5.50 -11.82 -15.93
N GLU A 22 6.03 -12.81 -15.21
CA GLU A 22 5.19 -13.64 -14.38
C GLU A 22 4.59 -12.70 -13.34
N LEU A 23 3.27 -12.52 -13.37
CA LEU A 23 2.56 -11.94 -12.26
C LEU A 23 2.75 -12.94 -11.11
N GLU A 24 3.77 -12.71 -10.28
CA GLU A 24 3.90 -13.42 -9.00
C GLU A 24 2.63 -13.11 -8.21
N PHE A 25 1.69 -14.05 -8.28
CA PHE A 25 0.56 -14.07 -7.38
C PHE A 25 1.13 -14.19 -5.98
N VAL A 26 0.96 -13.14 -5.18
CA VAL A 26 1.25 -13.23 -3.74
C VAL A 26 0.23 -14.21 -3.19
N GLU A 27 0.74 -15.36 -2.74
CA GLU A 27 -0.05 -16.33 -2.00
C GLU A 27 -0.59 -15.68 -0.74
N GLU A 28 -1.74 -16.17 -0.28
CA GLU A 28 -2.34 -15.71 0.96
C GLU A 28 -1.39 -16.04 2.13
N PRO A 29 -0.87 -15.04 2.87
CA PRO A 29 0.03 -15.30 3.96
C PRO A 29 -0.70 -16.01 5.10
N ASP A 30 -0.03 -16.96 5.78
CA ASP A 30 -0.62 -17.75 6.87
C ASP A 30 -1.17 -16.87 8.02
N ASP A 31 -0.58 -15.70 8.21
CA ASP A 31 -0.93 -14.73 9.23
C ASP A 31 -1.65 -13.49 8.67
N LEU A 32 -2.33 -13.62 7.52
CA LEU A 32 -3.11 -12.52 6.92
C LEU A 32 -3.97 -11.80 7.96
N ILE A 33 -3.91 -10.46 7.98
CA ILE A 33 -4.84 -9.65 8.77
C ILE A 33 -6.21 -9.73 8.06
N PRO A 34 -7.28 -10.19 8.73
CA PRO A 34 -8.60 -10.28 8.11
C PRO A 34 -9.07 -8.93 7.58
N LYS A 35 -9.80 -8.91 6.46
CA LYS A 35 -10.23 -7.68 5.74
C LYS A 35 -10.80 -6.62 6.70
N ASP A 36 -11.77 -7.00 7.53
CA ASP A 36 -12.45 -6.08 8.43
C ASP A 36 -11.49 -5.44 9.44
N THR A 37 -10.53 -6.21 9.95
CA THR A 37 -9.48 -5.70 10.85
C THR A 37 -8.43 -4.89 10.10
N PHE A 38 -8.06 -5.31 8.89
CA PHE A 38 -7.07 -4.61 8.08
C PHE A 38 -7.59 -3.24 7.65
N GLU A 39 -8.89 -3.11 7.37
CA GLU A 39 -9.52 -1.83 7.07
C GLU A 39 -9.38 -0.83 8.22
N LEU A 40 -9.56 -1.28 9.47
CA LEU A 40 -9.37 -0.45 10.67
C LEU A 40 -7.89 -0.09 10.88
N VAL A 41 -6.99 -1.06 10.76
CA VAL A 41 -5.53 -0.83 10.84
C VAL A 41 -5.09 0.19 9.78
N LEU A 42 -5.61 0.07 8.57
CA LEU A 42 -5.27 0.94 7.44
C LEU A 42 -5.74 2.37 7.67
N GLU A 43 -6.94 2.55 8.21
CA GLU A 43 -7.48 3.85 8.62
C GLU A 43 -6.58 4.54 9.64
N ASP A 44 -6.24 3.86 10.73
CA ASP A 44 -5.38 4.43 11.78
C ASP A 44 -3.98 4.78 11.25
N MET A 45 -3.43 3.93 10.39
CA MET A 45 -2.16 4.20 9.72
C MET A 45 -2.23 5.43 8.82
N MET A 46 -3.34 5.61 8.09
CA MET A 46 -3.56 6.78 7.22
C MET A 46 -3.72 8.07 8.04
N LEU A 47 -4.47 8.03 9.14
CA LEU A 47 -4.64 9.16 10.05
C LEU A 47 -3.31 9.54 10.72
N LEU A 48 -2.54 8.55 11.16
CA LEU A 48 -1.22 8.76 11.71
C LEU A 48 -0.27 9.37 10.67
N GLU A 49 -0.25 8.84 9.45
CA GLU A 49 0.56 9.39 8.36
C GLU A 49 0.18 10.84 8.07
N ALA A 50 -1.11 11.16 8.02
CA ALA A 50 -1.60 12.52 7.85
C ALA A 50 -1.11 13.44 8.97
N TYR A 51 -1.24 13.02 10.23
CA TYR A 51 -0.75 13.76 11.40
C TYR A 51 0.76 13.99 11.36
N VAL A 52 1.56 12.94 11.08
CA VAL A 52 3.01 13.08 11.02
C VAL A 52 3.42 14.00 9.87
N LYS A 53 2.75 13.93 8.71
CA LYS A 53 3.00 14.84 7.57
C LYS A 53 2.72 16.31 7.91
N THR A 54 1.68 16.61 8.70
CA THR A 54 1.42 18.01 9.11
C THR A 54 2.48 18.54 10.09
N GLN A 55 3.00 17.67 10.96
CA GLN A 55 4.04 18.04 11.93
C GLN A 55 5.44 18.09 11.32
N LYS A 56 5.72 17.28 10.31
CA LYS A 56 7.06 17.05 9.75
C LYS A 56 7.12 17.45 8.28
N SER A 57 7.57 18.68 8.04
CA SER A 57 7.85 19.16 6.67
C SER A 57 9.12 18.54 6.05
N ASN A 58 9.98 17.95 6.87
CA ASN A 58 11.22 17.31 6.44
C ASN A 58 11.06 15.78 6.29
N VAL A 59 11.36 15.27 5.10
CA VAL A 59 11.26 13.83 4.76
C VAL A 59 12.12 12.94 5.66
N HIS A 60 13.31 13.39 6.06
CA HIS A 60 14.16 12.63 6.98
C HIS A 60 13.54 12.50 8.37
N GLU A 61 12.93 13.57 8.88
CA GLU A 61 12.22 13.51 10.17
C GLU A 61 10.96 12.66 10.10
N TYR A 62 10.24 12.68 8.97
CA TYR A 62 9.11 11.80 8.70
C TYR A 62 9.51 10.33 8.84
N TYR A 63 10.51 9.87 8.07
CA TYR A 63 10.95 8.47 8.09
C TYR A 63 11.55 8.05 9.44
N LYS A 64 12.08 8.99 10.22
CA LYS A 64 12.58 8.71 11.58
C LYS A 64 11.46 8.55 12.60
N SER A 65 10.36 9.29 12.46
CA SER A 65 9.27 9.33 13.45
C SER A 65 8.14 8.35 13.16
N MET A 66 7.90 8.05 11.88
CA MET A 66 6.79 7.20 11.46
C MET A 66 6.86 5.77 12.04
N PRO A 67 8.00 5.04 11.99
CA PRO A 67 8.05 3.65 12.49
C PRO A 67 7.73 3.55 13.99
N LYS A 68 8.23 4.49 14.79
CA LYS A 68 7.98 4.55 16.23
C LYS A 68 6.51 4.88 16.53
N SER A 69 5.88 5.69 15.69
CA SER A 69 4.48 6.07 15.90
C SER A 69 3.53 4.94 15.48
N ALA A 70 3.88 4.20 14.42
CA ALA A 70 3.13 3.04 13.94
C ALA A 70 3.13 1.86 14.94
N GLU A 71 4.18 1.76 15.78
CA GLU A 71 4.28 0.72 16.82
C GLU A 71 3.07 0.72 17.77
N LEU A 72 2.53 1.90 18.11
CA LEU A 72 1.34 2.02 18.96
C LEU A 72 0.09 1.40 18.31
N ILE A 73 -0.09 1.60 17.00
CA ILE A 73 -1.18 1.00 16.24
C ILE A 73 -0.98 -0.52 16.20
N PHE A 74 0.24 -0.98 15.92
CA PHE A 74 0.51 -2.41 15.84
C PHE A 74 0.26 -3.13 17.18
N GLU A 75 0.62 -2.50 18.30
CA GLU A 75 0.29 -3.00 19.64
C GLU A 75 -1.22 -3.08 19.87
N GLU A 76 -1.98 -2.05 19.51
CA GLU A 76 -3.45 -2.00 19.66
C GLU A 76 -4.15 -3.15 18.94
N TYR A 77 -3.75 -3.44 17.71
CA TYR A 77 -4.33 -4.52 16.90
C TYR A 77 -3.67 -5.89 17.12
N SER A 78 -2.68 -5.99 18.03
CA SER A 78 -1.92 -7.22 18.27
C SER A 78 -1.29 -7.80 16.98
N ILE A 79 -0.71 -6.91 16.17
CA ILE A 79 0.03 -7.23 14.96
C ILE A 79 1.48 -6.74 15.06
N ASP A 80 2.31 -7.08 14.09
CA ASP A 80 3.63 -6.48 13.92
C ASP A 80 3.78 -5.87 12.51
N SER A 81 4.90 -5.19 12.29
CA SER A 81 5.18 -4.52 11.02
C SER A 81 5.30 -5.49 9.86
N SER A 82 5.79 -6.71 10.08
CA SER A 82 5.91 -7.73 9.03
C SER A 82 4.54 -8.24 8.62
N ARG A 83 3.67 -8.54 9.58
CA ARG A 83 2.28 -8.97 9.35
C ARG A 83 1.48 -7.89 8.61
N TYR A 84 1.67 -6.62 8.96
CA TYR A 84 1.10 -5.49 8.22
C TYR A 84 1.59 -5.43 6.77
N ILE A 85 2.91 -5.50 6.54
CA ILE A 85 3.50 -5.45 5.19
C ILE A 85 3.01 -6.61 4.33
N ASN A 86 3.04 -7.84 4.85
CA ASN A 86 2.59 -9.03 4.13
C ASN A 86 1.10 -8.94 3.76
N SER A 87 0.27 -8.41 4.66
CA SER A 87 -1.16 -8.20 4.40
C SER A 87 -1.39 -7.11 3.36
N MET A 88 -0.64 -6.01 3.42
CA MET A 88 -0.67 -4.95 2.42
C MET A 88 -0.26 -5.48 1.04
N ASP A 89 0.82 -6.25 0.96
CA ASP A 89 1.28 -6.88 -0.28
C ASP A 89 0.20 -7.79 -0.88
N TYR A 90 -0.45 -8.62 -0.04
CA TYR A 90 -1.58 -9.45 -0.47
C TYR A 90 -2.76 -8.61 -1.00
N TYR A 91 -3.24 -7.62 -0.22
CA TYR A 91 -4.39 -6.80 -0.61
C TYR A 91 -4.10 -5.88 -1.81
N SER A 92 -2.85 -5.47 -2.02
CA SER A 92 -2.45 -4.70 -3.21
C SER A 92 -2.71 -5.43 -4.53
N GLN A 93 -2.68 -6.77 -4.50
CA GLN A 93 -3.03 -7.61 -5.65
C GLN A 93 -4.54 -7.87 -5.78
N LYS A 94 -5.33 -7.55 -4.75
CA LYS A 94 -6.79 -7.65 -4.72
C LYS A 94 -7.41 -6.26 -4.85
N GLN A 95 -7.15 -5.61 -5.99
CA GLN A 95 -7.50 -4.20 -6.22
C GLN A 95 -8.95 -3.85 -5.87
N GLU A 96 -9.93 -4.68 -6.25
CA GLU A 96 -11.34 -4.43 -5.91
C GLU A 96 -11.59 -4.36 -4.40
N ILE A 97 -10.99 -5.29 -3.64
CA ILE A 97 -11.13 -5.37 -2.18
C ILE A 97 -10.42 -4.18 -1.51
N LEU A 98 -9.22 -3.82 -1.98
CA LEU A 98 -8.47 -2.70 -1.43
C LEU A 98 -9.16 -1.35 -1.72
N LEU A 99 -9.73 -1.18 -2.92
CA LEU A 99 -10.50 0.00 -3.28
C LEU A 99 -11.77 0.13 -2.44
N GLU A 100 -12.45 -0.99 -2.16
CA GLU A 100 -13.60 -1.01 -1.26
C GLU A 100 -13.21 -0.53 0.15
N MET A 101 -12.09 -1.03 0.69
CA MET A 101 -11.56 -0.60 1.99
C MET A 101 -11.28 0.90 2.01
N TYR A 102 -10.60 1.45 0.99
CA TYR A 102 -10.34 2.89 0.91
C TYR A 102 -11.63 3.72 0.82
N SER A 103 -12.65 3.24 0.10
CA SER A 103 -13.94 3.93 0.02
C SER A 103 -14.64 3.98 1.38
N ASN A 104 -14.66 2.85 2.10
CA ASN A 104 -15.28 2.78 3.42
C ASN A 104 -14.57 3.68 4.43
N ILE A 105 -13.23 3.71 4.40
CA ILE A 105 -12.41 4.61 5.24
C ILE A 105 -12.73 6.07 4.92
N GLN A 106 -12.80 6.43 3.63
CA GLN A 106 -13.13 7.80 3.23
C GLN A 106 -14.51 8.22 3.74
N ASP A 107 -15.51 7.35 3.62
CA ASP A 107 -16.87 7.63 4.11
C ASP A 107 -16.89 7.85 5.63
N ARG A 108 -16.17 7.02 6.41
CA ARG A 108 -16.05 7.19 7.87
C ARG A 108 -15.36 8.48 8.26
N VAL A 109 -14.19 8.76 7.68
CA VAL A 109 -13.42 9.98 8.00
C VAL A 109 -14.22 11.24 7.68
N VAL A 110 -15.04 11.24 6.63
CA VAL A 110 -15.95 12.35 6.31
C VAL A 110 -17.04 12.50 7.35
N ILE A 111 -17.65 11.40 7.81
CA ILE A 111 -18.67 11.43 8.86
C ILE A 111 -18.08 11.94 10.17
N ASP A 112 -16.92 11.42 10.58
CA ASP A 112 -16.25 11.81 11.82
C ASP A 112 -15.85 13.28 11.81
N ALA A 113 -15.42 13.81 10.66
CA ALA A 113 -15.11 15.22 10.52
C ALA A 113 -16.34 16.12 10.75
N VAL A 114 -17.52 15.71 10.25
CA VAL A 114 -18.78 16.44 10.49
C VAL A 114 -19.16 16.39 11.97
N GLU A 115 -19.01 15.24 12.63
CA GLU A 115 -19.33 15.11 14.06
C GLU A 115 -18.43 16.02 14.92
N VAL A 116 -17.14 16.13 14.58
CA VAL A 116 -16.21 17.03 15.27
C VAL A 116 -16.62 18.51 15.13
N GLU A 117 -17.09 18.92 13.95
CA GLU A 117 -17.58 20.29 13.71
C GLU A 117 -18.87 20.61 14.48
N GLU A 118 -19.75 19.63 14.70
CA GLU A 118 -20.98 19.82 15.47
C GLU A 118 -20.76 19.94 16.99
N GLN A 119 -19.59 19.54 17.49
CA GLN A 119 -19.22 19.60 18.90
C GLN A 119 -18.52 20.92 19.32
N GLU A 120 -18.22 21.83 18.37
CA GLU A 120 -17.66 23.17 18.60
C GLU A 120 -18.72 24.28 18.76
#